data_AF-A0A7Y5DXL8-F1
#
_entry.id   AF-A0A7Y5DXL8-F1
#
_cell.length_a   1.000
_cell.length_b   1.000
_cell.length_c   1.000
_cell.angle_alpha   90.00
_cell.angle_beta   90.00
_cell.angle_gamma   90.00
#
_symmetry.space_group_name_H-M   'P 1'
#
loop_
_entity.id
_entity.type
_entity.pdbx_description
1 polymer ?
#
loop_
_entity_poly.entity_id
_entity_poly.type
_entity_poly.pdbx_seq_one_letter_code
_entity_poly.pdbx_strand_id
1 'polypeptide(L)'
;CEAGIEAWQVSMTVPMGRAADEPDLLLQPYQVLEVMPMLARIQTRGKARGVRLFPGNDIGYFGPYEAQLRAENAGGYRGTCSAGRSTMGVEADGAVKGCPSLPSRDYVGGSIRDAPLREIWERATPLRFNRDRTASSLWGYCATCYYAEACMGGCSWTAHVLFGRIGNNPYCHHRALELLAEGKRERIVQATRAPGEPFDHGTFECIEEPWPEAERALALALAESGEGFLLAT
;
A
#
# COMPACT_ATOMS: atom_id res chain seq x y z
N CYS A 1 13.23 -5.74 24.66
CA CYS A 1 12.97 -4.33 25.00
C CYS A 1 12.39 -4.27 26.41
N GLU A 2 12.64 -3.23 27.22
CA GLU A 2 12.09 -3.12 28.59
C GLU A 2 10.56 -3.24 28.64
N ALA A 3 9.88 -2.86 27.55
CA ALA A 3 8.44 -2.98 27.37
C ALA A 3 7.93 -4.36 26.88
N GLY A 4 8.79 -5.38 26.74
CA GLY A 4 8.38 -6.73 26.30
C GLY A 4 7.92 -6.85 24.84
N ILE A 5 8.18 -5.84 23.99
CA ILE A 5 7.80 -5.85 22.57
C ILE A 5 8.64 -6.89 21.81
N GLU A 6 7.95 -7.81 21.13
CA GLU A 6 8.56 -8.86 20.29
C GLU A 6 8.48 -8.54 18.79
N ALA A 7 7.44 -7.79 18.38
CA ALA A 7 7.19 -7.46 16.98
C ALA A 7 6.61 -6.05 16.84
N TRP A 8 6.89 -5.43 15.69
CA TRP A 8 6.36 -4.13 15.28
C TRP A 8 5.91 -4.21 13.82
N GLN A 9 4.61 -4.05 13.59
CA GLN A 9 4.07 -3.86 12.24
C GLN A 9 3.99 -2.37 11.91
N VAL A 10 4.52 -1.99 10.74
CA VAL A 10 4.51 -0.61 10.23
C VAL A 10 3.60 -0.51 9.02
N SER A 11 2.84 0.59 8.92
CA SER A 11 1.97 0.92 7.78
C SER A 11 2.05 2.42 7.50
N MET A 12 1.74 2.80 6.26
CA MET A 12 1.56 4.20 5.87
C MET A 12 0.12 4.62 6.19
N THR A 13 -0.05 5.89 6.54
CA THR A 13 -1.37 6.49 6.58
C THR A 13 -1.98 6.44 5.18
N VAL A 14 -3.24 6.02 5.08
CA VAL A 14 -4.01 6.07 3.84
C VAL A 14 -5.23 6.98 4.03
N PRO A 15 -5.79 7.56 2.96
CA PRO A 15 -6.93 8.46 3.04
C PRO A 15 -8.25 7.73 3.27
N MET A 16 -8.45 7.18 4.47
CA MET A 16 -9.68 6.50 4.87
C MET A 16 -10.17 7.04 6.22
N GLY A 17 -11.49 7.15 6.37
CA GLY A 17 -12.09 7.82 7.52
C GLY A 17 -11.56 9.24 7.68
N ARG A 18 -11.22 9.66 8.91
CA ARG A 18 -10.75 11.03 9.19
C ARG A 18 -9.48 11.43 8.43
N ALA A 19 -8.59 10.47 8.12
CA ALA A 19 -7.37 10.76 7.39
C ALA A 19 -7.63 11.13 5.92
N ALA A 20 -8.82 10.82 5.38
CA ALA A 20 -9.20 11.19 4.02
C ALA A 20 -9.31 12.72 3.83
N ASP A 21 -9.62 13.46 4.89
CA ASP A 21 -9.78 14.92 4.88
C ASP A 21 -8.60 15.67 5.51
N GLU A 22 -7.52 14.96 5.85
CA GLU A 22 -6.30 15.49 6.47
C GLU A 22 -5.08 15.17 5.58
N PRO A 23 -4.97 15.79 4.38
CA PRO A 23 -3.96 15.43 3.39
C PRO A 23 -2.52 15.57 3.88
N ASP A 24 -2.27 16.43 4.88
CA ASP A 24 -0.95 16.62 5.49
C ASP A 24 -0.48 15.41 6.32
N LEU A 25 -1.39 14.51 6.69
CA LEU A 25 -1.05 13.23 7.34
C LEU A 25 -0.61 12.15 6.34
N LEU A 26 -0.80 12.40 5.04
CA LEU A 26 -0.47 11.46 3.99
C LEU A 26 0.92 11.76 3.44
N LEU A 27 1.68 10.70 3.20
CA LEU A 27 2.91 10.81 2.45
C LEU A 27 2.59 11.18 0.99
N GLN A 28 3.48 11.91 0.36
CA GLN A 28 3.55 12.05 -1.08
C GLN A 28 4.23 10.80 -1.69
N PRO A 29 3.82 10.36 -2.89
CA PRO A 29 4.38 9.17 -3.53
C PRO A 29 5.90 9.13 -3.57
N TYR A 30 6.57 10.25 -3.87
CA TYR A 30 8.04 10.31 -3.91
C TYR A 30 8.72 10.07 -2.56
N GLN A 31 8.02 10.27 -1.43
CA GLN A 31 8.61 10.09 -0.09
C GLN A 31 8.86 8.61 0.25
N VAL A 32 8.36 7.66 -0.54
CA VAL A 32 8.74 6.25 -0.37
C VAL A 32 10.24 6.02 -0.58
N LEU A 33 10.93 6.92 -1.29
CA LEU A 33 12.40 6.94 -1.41
C LEU A 33 13.10 7.11 -0.05
N GLU A 34 12.47 7.80 0.90
CA GLU A 34 12.97 7.93 2.28
C GLU A 34 12.52 6.76 3.16
N VAL A 35 11.23 6.41 3.05
CA VAL A 35 10.60 5.44 3.96
C VAL A 35 11.25 4.07 3.83
N MET A 36 11.48 3.60 2.61
CA MET A 36 11.98 2.25 2.38
C MET A 36 13.37 1.98 2.96
N PRO A 37 14.41 2.82 2.69
CA PRO A 37 15.69 2.63 3.33
C PRO A 37 15.64 2.87 4.84
N MET A 38 14.83 3.83 5.33
CA MET A 38 14.65 4.05 6.76
C MET A 38 14.12 2.79 7.45
N LEU A 39 13.07 2.16 6.91
CA LEU A 39 12.51 0.92 7.46
C LEU A 39 13.52 -0.23 7.41
N ALA A 40 14.34 -0.31 6.36
CA ALA A 40 15.41 -1.31 6.28
C ALA A 40 16.43 -1.13 7.43
N ARG A 41 16.87 0.11 7.70
CA ARG A 41 17.76 0.40 8.84
C ARG A 41 17.11 0.08 10.18
N ILE A 42 15.83 0.44 10.34
CA ILE A 42 15.06 0.14 11.55
C ILE A 42 14.94 -1.37 11.76
N GLN A 43 14.66 -2.15 10.72
CA GLN A 43 14.56 -3.61 10.81
C GLN A 43 15.87 -4.23 11.29
N THR A 44 17.02 -3.81 10.74
CA THR A 44 18.34 -4.28 11.19
C THR A 44 18.58 -3.96 12.68
N ARG A 45 18.26 -2.74 13.11
CA ARG A 45 18.39 -2.30 14.50
C ARG A 45 17.42 -3.02 15.45
N GLY A 46 16.22 -3.32 14.98
CA GLY A 46 15.19 -4.05 15.71
C GLY A 46 15.60 -5.49 15.93
N LYS A 47 16.07 -6.17 14.86
CA LYS A 47 16.54 -7.56 14.92
C LYS A 47 17.67 -7.74 15.96
N ALA A 48 18.63 -6.81 16.00
CA ALA A 48 19.69 -6.81 17.00
C ALA A 48 19.20 -6.66 18.46
N ARG A 49 17.96 -6.19 18.66
CA ARG A 49 17.30 -6.01 19.96
C ARG A 49 16.21 -7.05 20.23
N GLY A 50 16.08 -8.06 19.38
CA GLY A 50 15.02 -9.07 19.47
C GLY A 50 13.62 -8.56 19.12
N VAL A 51 13.51 -7.45 18.38
CA VAL A 51 12.23 -6.90 17.89
C VAL A 51 12.13 -7.13 16.39
N ARG A 52 11.12 -7.88 15.96
CA ARG A 52 10.89 -8.17 14.54
C ARG A 52 10.04 -7.07 13.90
N LEU A 53 10.55 -6.44 12.85
CA LEU A 53 9.78 -5.47 12.06
C LEU A 53 9.10 -6.19 10.89
N PHE A 54 7.78 -5.97 10.77
CA PHE A 54 6.95 -6.47 9.67
C PHE A 54 6.40 -5.29 8.86
N PRO A 55 6.75 -5.15 7.58
CA PRO A 55 6.09 -4.17 6.72
C PRO A 55 4.64 -4.60 6.46
N GLY A 56 3.72 -3.67 6.64
CA GLY A 56 2.33 -3.79 6.24
C GLY A 56 2.20 -4.06 4.74
N ASN A 57 1.01 -4.50 4.33
CA ASN A 57 0.75 -4.78 2.93
C ASN A 57 0.83 -3.52 2.05
N ASP A 58 0.67 -2.35 2.63
CA ASP A 58 0.70 -1.02 2.02
C ASP A 58 2.12 -0.44 1.88
N ILE A 59 3.12 -1.00 2.56
CA ILE A 59 4.51 -0.54 2.55
C ILE A 59 5.26 -1.05 1.32
N GLY A 60 5.41 -0.18 0.31
CA GLY A 60 6.36 -0.28 -0.81
C GLY A 60 6.26 -1.57 -1.66
N TYR A 61 6.82 -1.53 -2.87
CA TYR A 61 6.90 -2.71 -3.74
C TYR A 61 8.10 -2.65 -4.69
N PHE A 62 8.72 -3.82 -4.90
CA PHE A 62 9.74 -4.12 -5.93
C PHE A 62 10.97 -3.20 -5.99
N GLY A 63 11.33 -2.53 -4.88
CA GLY A 63 12.57 -1.76 -4.76
C GLY A 63 13.76 -2.54 -4.17
N PRO A 64 14.96 -1.92 -4.05
CA PRO A 64 16.19 -2.58 -3.58
C PRO A 64 16.11 -3.23 -2.19
N TYR A 65 15.23 -2.72 -1.32
CA TYR A 65 15.09 -3.16 0.07
C TYR A 65 14.11 -4.32 0.27
N GLU A 66 13.40 -4.77 -0.77
CA GLU A 66 12.35 -5.80 -0.66
C GLU A 66 12.86 -7.13 -0.12
N ALA A 67 14.02 -7.59 -0.61
CA ALA A 67 14.61 -8.86 -0.18
C ALA A 67 14.94 -8.86 1.32
N GLN A 68 15.38 -7.70 1.85
CA GLN A 68 15.64 -7.52 3.27
C GLN A 68 14.32 -7.42 4.05
N LEU A 69 13.47 -6.47 3.69
CA LEU A 69 12.24 -6.15 4.43
C LEU A 69 11.28 -7.34 4.53
N ARG A 70 11.26 -8.20 3.51
CA ARG A 70 10.41 -9.38 3.43
C ARG A 70 11.16 -10.71 3.59
N ALA A 71 12.40 -10.69 4.07
CA ALA A 71 13.24 -11.89 4.23
C ALA A 71 12.57 -13.01 5.06
N GLU A 72 11.74 -12.64 6.04
CA GLU A 72 11.07 -13.57 6.96
C GLU A 72 9.67 -14.00 6.49
N ASN A 73 9.19 -13.50 5.34
CA ASN A 73 7.92 -13.93 4.77
C ASN A 73 8.09 -15.27 4.06
N ALA A 74 7.11 -16.17 4.17
CA ALA A 74 7.18 -17.51 3.56
C ALA A 74 7.39 -17.49 2.03
N GLY A 75 6.93 -16.42 1.33
CA GLY A 75 7.18 -16.19 -0.09
C GLY A 75 8.26 -15.13 -0.40
N GLY A 76 8.92 -14.59 0.63
CA GLY A 76 9.75 -13.40 0.50
C GLY A 76 8.93 -12.20 0.01
N TYR A 77 9.44 -11.53 -1.03
CA TYR A 77 8.74 -10.48 -1.77
C TYR A 77 7.89 -11.01 -2.94
N ARG A 78 7.81 -12.34 -3.11
CA ARG A 78 7.05 -12.98 -4.19
C ARG A 78 5.62 -13.22 -3.73
N GLY A 79 4.68 -12.88 -4.59
CA GLY A 79 3.26 -13.16 -4.39
C GLY A 79 2.40 -11.89 -4.39
N THR A 80 1.11 -12.11 -4.60
CA THR A 80 0.09 -11.05 -4.62
C THR A 80 -0.75 -11.11 -3.35
N CYS A 81 -1.58 -10.09 -3.15
CA CYS A 81 -2.46 -9.98 -1.98
C CYS A 81 -3.28 -11.26 -1.75
N SER A 82 -3.28 -11.77 -0.51
CA SER A 82 -4.04 -12.95 -0.09
C SER A 82 -5.53 -12.68 0.13
N ALA A 83 -5.95 -11.41 0.14
CA ALA A 83 -7.34 -11.01 0.36
C ALA A 83 -8.27 -11.69 -0.63
N GLY A 84 -9.32 -12.32 -0.13
CA GLY A 84 -10.25 -13.11 -0.93
C GLY A 84 -9.68 -14.43 -1.45
N ARG A 85 -8.38 -14.74 -1.31
CA ARG A 85 -7.77 -16.01 -1.76
C ARG A 85 -7.57 -16.99 -0.60
N SER A 86 -6.95 -16.51 0.46
CA SER A 86 -6.71 -17.26 1.72
C SER A 86 -6.97 -16.39 2.96
N THR A 87 -7.41 -15.16 2.77
CA THR A 87 -7.77 -14.23 3.84
C THR A 87 -9.20 -13.74 3.65
N MET A 88 -9.90 -13.53 4.76
CA MET A 88 -11.26 -13.01 4.85
C MET A 88 -11.34 -12.08 6.06
N GLY A 89 -12.11 -11.00 5.94
CA GLY A 89 -12.53 -10.16 7.05
C GLY A 89 -14.01 -10.39 7.37
N VAL A 90 -14.33 -10.42 8.66
CA VAL A 90 -15.70 -10.39 9.18
C VAL A 90 -15.81 -9.15 10.06
N GLU A 91 -16.69 -8.23 9.68
CA GLU A 91 -16.97 -7.00 10.44
C GLU A 91 -17.84 -7.30 11.67
N ALA A 92 -17.90 -6.36 12.61
CA ALA A 92 -18.60 -6.54 13.88
C ALA A 92 -20.12 -6.78 13.71
N ASP A 93 -20.71 -6.30 12.61
CA ASP A 93 -22.10 -6.52 12.23
C ASP A 93 -22.34 -7.85 11.50
N GLY A 94 -21.28 -8.64 11.27
CA GLY A 94 -21.31 -9.91 10.55
C GLY A 94 -21.07 -9.79 9.04
N ALA A 95 -20.89 -8.60 8.49
CA ALA A 95 -20.58 -8.42 7.08
C ALA A 95 -19.23 -9.07 6.71
N VAL A 96 -19.16 -9.70 5.54
CA VAL A 96 -18.00 -10.49 5.10
C VAL A 96 -17.40 -9.88 3.83
N LYS A 97 -16.09 -9.69 3.84
CA LYS A 97 -15.31 -9.18 2.69
C LYS A 97 -13.94 -9.85 2.57
N GLY A 98 -13.32 -9.78 1.40
CA GLY A 98 -12.03 -10.44 1.14
C GLY A 98 -10.84 -9.79 1.86
N CYS A 99 -10.89 -8.48 2.08
CA CYS A 99 -9.89 -7.71 2.83
C CYS A 99 -10.61 -6.90 3.92
N PRO A 100 -10.23 -7.01 5.21
CA PRO A 100 -10.88 -6.25 6.28
C PRO A 100 -10.74 -4.73 6.12
N SER A 101 -9.73 -4.25 5.40
CA SER A 101 -9.50 -2.81 5.21
C SER A 101 -10.24 -2.20 4.03
N LEU A 102 -10.68 -2.98 3.04
CA LEU A 102 -11.36 -2.44 1.87
C LEU A 102 -12.74 -1.85 2.22
N PRO A 103 -13.20 -0.77 1.57
CA PRO A 103 -14.49 -0.13 1.87
C PRO A 103 -15.66 -1.10 1.80
N SER A 104 -16.55 -1.07 2.80
CA SER A 104 -17.62 -2.05 2.92
C SER A 104 -18.62 -1.98 1.77
N ARG A 105 -18.96 -0.77 1.31
CA ARG A 105 -19.90 -0.51 0.19
C ARG A 105 -19.58 -1.34 -1.05
N ASP A 106 -18.30 -1.46 -1.39
CA ASP A 106 -17.86 -2.01 -2.68
C ASP A 106 -17.39 -3.48 -2.57
N TYR A 107 -17.09 -3.97 -1.36
CA TYR A 107 -16.42 -5.26 -1.16
C TYR A 107 -17.13 -6.24 -0.23
N VAL A 108 -18.21 -5.85 0.44
CA VAL A 108 -19.04 -6.79 1.20
C VAL A 108 -19.81 -7.70 0.25
N GLY A 109 -19.70 -9.00 0.46
CA GLY A 109 -20.37 -10.02 -0.34
C GLY A 109 -21.54 -10.73 0.34
N GLY A 110 -21.82 -10.40 1.59
CA GLY A 110 -22.88 -11.02 2.39
C GLY A 110 -22.60 -10.92 3.89
N SER A 111 -23.49 -11.49 4.71
CA SER A 111 -23.34 -11.52 6.17
C SER A 111 -23.50 -12.93 6.72
N ILE A 112 -22.69 -13.28 7.72
CA ILE A 112 -22.79 -14.56 8.43
C ILE A 112 -24.10 -14.71 9.22
N ARG A 113 -24.87 -13.62 9.36
CA ARG A 113 -26.19 -13.64 9.97
C ARG A 113 -27.28 -14.17 9.03
N ASP A 114 -27.04 -14.10 7.72
CA ASP A 114 -28.03 -14.40 6.69
C ASP A 114 -27.73 -15.71 5.95
N ALA A 115 -26.45 -16.10 5.84
CA ALA A 115 -26.03 -17.30 5.11
C ALA A 115 -24.82 -18.01 5.76
N PRO A 116 -24.64 -19.32 5.52
CA PRO A 116 -23.44 -20.03 5.95
C PRO A 116 -22.17 -19.43 5.35
N LEU A 117 -21.12 -19.27 6.16
CA LEU A 117 -19.84 -18.67 5.75
C LEU A 117 -19.25 -19.31 4.49
N ARG A 118 -19.36 -20.62 4.34
CA ARG A 118 -18.90 -21.38 3.16
C ARG A 118 -19.57 -20.87 1.89
N GLU A 119 -20.88 -20.66 1.93
CA GLU A 119 -21.64 -20.22 0.76
C GLU A 119 -21.22 -18.81 0.34
N ILE A 120 -21.09 -17.89 1.32
CA ILE A 120 -20.60 -16.53 1.09
C ILE A 120 -19.21 -16.57 0.43
N TRP A 121 -18.29 -17.37 0.98
CA TRP A 121 -16.93 -17.47 0.47
C TRP A 121 -16.84 -18.01 -0.97
N GLU A 122 -17.66 -19.02 -1.30
CA GLU A 122 -17.62 -19.70 -2.60
C GLU A 122 -18.32 -18.88 -3.70
N ARG A 123 -19.42 -18.20 -3.38
CA ARG A 123 -20.33 -17.59 -4.36
C ARG A 123 -20.29 -16.08 -4.46
N ALA A 124 -19.91 -15.36 -3.40
CA ALA A 124 -20.02 -13.91 -3.40
C ALA A 124 -18.97 -13.24 -4.30
N THR A 125 -19.41 -12.67 -5.43
CA THR A 125 -18.56 -11.98 -6.40
C THR A 125 -17.62 -10.93 -5.78
N PRO A 126 -18.05 -10.07 -4.81
CA PRO A 126 -17.16 -9.07 -4.22
C PRO A 126 -15.92 -9.65 -3.52
N LEU A 127 -15.98 -10.88 -3.01
CA LEU A 127 -14.84 -11.55 -2.36
C LEU A 127 -13.84 -12.12 -3.37
N ARG A 128 -14.22 -12.24 -4.64
CA ARG A 128 -13.43 -12.88 -5.69
C ARG A 128 -12.52 -11.92 -6.45
N PHE A 129 -12.54 -10.63 -6.12
CA PHE A 129 -11.82 -9.57 -6.84
C PHE A 129 -10.34 -9.85 -7.07
N ASN A 130 -9.68 -10.63 -6.20
CA ASN A 130 -8.27 -11.06 -6.34
C ASN A 130 -8.09 -12.48 -6.89
N ARG A 131 -9.13 -13.32 -6.87
CA ARG A 131 -9.11 -14.67 -7.46
C ARG A 131 -9.18 -14.58 -8.97
N ASP A 132 -10.03 -13.68 -9.45
CA ASP A 132 -10.38 -13.55 -10.86
C ASP A 132 -9.59 -12.41 -11.53
N ARG A 133 -8.68 -11.76 -10.79
CA ARG A 133 -7.90 -10.60 -11.26
C ARG A 133 -6.79 -11.01 -12.23
N THR A 134 -6.70 -10.30 -13.35
CA THR A 134 -5.59 -10.40 -14.32
C THR A 134 -4.90 -9.04 -14.49
N ALA A 135 -3.76 -9.02 -15.18
CA ALA A 135 -3.01 -7.78 -15.45
C ALA A 135 -3.83 -6.73 -16.22
N SER A 136 -4.87 -7.13 -16.97
CA SER A 136 -5.77 -6.18 -17.65
C SER A 136 -6.62 -5.32 -16.71
N SER A 137 -6.68 -5.67 -15.41
CA SER A 137 -7.32 -4.83 -14.40
C SER A 137 -6.47 -3.62 -13.97
N LEU A 138 -5.17 -3.65 -14.28
CA LEU A 138 -4.24 -2.58 -13.96
C LEU A 138 -4.45 -1.39 -14.91
N TRP A 139 -4.10 -0.21 -14.42
CA TRP A 139 -4.22 1.05 -15.15
C TRP A 139 -3.12 2.02 -14.71
N GLY A 140 -2.97 3.13 -15.44
CA GLY A 140 -1.90 4.09 -15.19
C GLY A 140 -0.51 3.43 -15.29
N TYR A 141 0.42 3.86 -14.44
CA TYR A 141 1.79 3.34 -14.40
C TYR A 141 1.84 1.80 -14.24
N CYS A 142 0.97 1.24 -13.40
CA CYS A 142 0.98 -0.20 -13.12
C CYS A 142 0.58 -1.06 -14.33
N ALA A 143 -0.15 -0.53 -15.31
CA ALA A 143 -0.53 -1.29 -16.51
C ALA A 143 0.64 -1.58 -17.45
N THR A 144 1.65 -0.72 -17.46
CA THR A 144 2.83 -0.85 -18.34
C THR A 144 4.09 -1.26 -17.58
N CYS A 145 4.00 -1.42 -16.25
CA CYS A 145 5.14 -1.78 -15.41
C CYS A 145 5.65 -3.19 -15.72
N TYR A 146 6.97 -3.35 -15.71
CA TYR A 146 7.65 -4.65 -15.87
C TYR A 146 7.12 -5.73 -14.90
N TYR A 147 6.73 -5.35 -13.68
CA TYR A 147 6.23 -6.27 -12.66
C TYR A 147 4.70 -6.47 -12.67
N ALA A 148 3.98 -5.98 -13.68
CA ALA A 148 2.51 -5.96 -13.72
C ALA A 148 1.86 -7.30 -13.32
N GLU A 149 2.25 -8.40 -13.96
CA GLU A 149 1.68 -9.73 -13.70
C GLU A 149 2.05 -10.30 -12.32
N ALA A 150 3.27 -10.03 -11.85
CA ALA A 150 3.76 -10.56 -10.58
C ALA A 150 3.23 -9.77 -9.38
N CYS A 151 3.09 -8.45 -9.52
CA CYS A 151 2.71 -7.51 -8.45
C CYS A 151 1.20 -7.30 -8.37
N MET A 152 0.54 -7.19 -9.52
CA MET A 152 -0.89 -6.86 -9.62
C MET A 152 -1.28 -5.53 -8.96
N GLY A 153 -0.38 -4.53 -9.04
CA GLY A 153 -0.64 -3.16 -8.59
C GLY A 153 -0.54 -2.93 -7.08
N GLY A 154 0.13 -3.80 -6.34
CA GLY A 154 0.35 -3.66 -4.89
C GLY A 154 -0.93 -3.79 -4.06
N CYS A 155 -0.99 -3.10 -2.93
CA CYS A 155 -2.15 -3.12 -2.03
C CYS A 155 -3.39 -2.51 -2.71
N SER A 156 -4.39 -3.36 -2.93
CA SER A 156 -5.71 -2.94 -3.45
C SER A 156 -6.39 -1.93 -2.55
N TRP A 157 -6.24 -2.02 -1.22
CA TRP A 157 -6.85 -1.09 -0.29
C TRP A 157 -6.31 0.32 -0.50
N THR A 158 -4.99 0.50 -0.46
CA THR A 158 -4.32 1.79 -0.68
C THR A 158 -4.74 2.43 -2.02
N ALA A 159 -4.72 1.66 -3.11
CA ALA A 159 -5.14 2.15 -4.42
C ALA A 159 -6.63 2.56 -4.44
N HIS A 160 -7.51 1.74 -3.83
CA HIS A 160 -8.93 2.04 -3.81
C HIS A 160 -9.24 3.30 -3.01
N VAL A 161 -8.70 3.46 -1.80
CA VAL A 161 -9.02 4.64 -0.97
C VAL A 161 -8.43 5.94 -1.53
N LEU A 162 -7.40 5.85 -2.38
CA LEU A 162 -6.92 6.99 -3.15
C LEU A 162 -7.81 7.29 -4.37
N PHE A 163 -8.15 6.28 -5.17
CA PHE A 163 -8.67 6.51 -6.53
C PHE A 163 -10.11 6.02 -6.77
N GLY A 164 -10.77 5.46 -5.76
CA GLY A 164 -12.04 4.72 -5.90
C GLY A 164 -11.91 3.44 -6.73
N ARG A 165 -10.68 3.04 -7.08
CA ARG A 165 -10.40 1.89 -7.95
C ARG A 165 -9.04 1.26 -7.61
N ILE A 166 -8.99 -0.07 -7.63
CA ILE A 166 -7.76 -0.84 -7.43
C ILE A 166 -6.85 -0.85 -8.67
N GLY A 167 -5.61 -1.31 -8.53
CA GLY A 167 -4.76 -1.68 -9.67
C GLY A 167 -3.77 -0.61 -10.13
N ASN A 168 -3.64 0.50 -9.41
CA ASN A 168 -2.62 1.52 -9.62
C ASN A 168 -2.24 2.12 -8.26
N ASN A 169 -1.18 1.64 -7.61
CA ASN A 169 -0.75 2.15 -6.31
C ASN A 169 0.44 3.12 -6.50
N PRO A 170 0.35 4.39 -6.06
CA PRO A 170 1.42 5.36 -6.25
C PRO A 170 2.53 5.21 -5.20
N TYR A 171 2.27 4.56 -4.06
CA TYR A 171 3.26 4.30 -3.01
C TYR A 171 4.12 3.06 -3.31
N CYS A 172 4.71 3.04 -4.49
CA CYS A 172 5.57 1.96 -4.98
C CYS A 172 7.02 2.45 -5.09
N HIS A 173 7.95 1.80 -4.41
CA HIS A 173 9.35 2.21 -4.40
C HIS A 173 10.00 2.09 -5.79
N HIS A 174 9.72 1.01 -6.51
CA HIS A 174 10.18 0.85 -7.89
C HIS A 174 9.69 2.00 -8.78
N ARG A 175 8.39 2.33 -8.74
CA ARG A 175 7.81 3.43 -9.51
C ARG A 175 8.49 4.76 -9.21
N ALA A 176 8.71 5.07 -7.93
CA ALA A 176 9.38 6.31 -7.52
C ALA A 176 10.84 6.39 -8.03
N LEU A 177 11.57 5.27 -8.02
CA LEU A 177 12.94 5.20 -8.53
C LEU A 177 13.00 5.40 -10.05
N GLU A 178 12.10 4.76 -10.81
CA GLU A 178 12.03 4.91 -12.27
C GLU A 178 11.68 6.36 -12.65
N LEU A 179 10.69 6.96 -11.98
CA LEU A 179 10.33 8.36 -12.21
C LEU A 179 11.49 9.31 -11.86
N LEU A 180 12.20 9.07 -10.76
CA LEU A 180 13.38 9.86 -10.40
C LEU A 180 14.48 9.78 -11.48
N ALA A 181 14.70 8.60 -12.06
CA ALA A 181 15.63 8.41 -13.17
C ALA A 181 15.23 9.23 -14.41
N GLU A 182 13.93 9.33 -14.69
CA GLU A 182 13.35 10.21 -15.72
C GLU A 182 13.34 11.71 -15.35
N GLY A 183 13.73 12.07 -14.12
CA GLY A 183 13.68 13.45 -13.63
C GLY A 183 12.26 13.94 -13.31
N LYS A 184 11.38 13.02 -12.91
CA LYS A 184 9.98 13.27 -12.57
C LYS A 184 9.64 12.78 -11.17
N ARG A 185 8.57 13.31 -10.60
CA ARG A 185 7.98 12.82 -9.35
C ARG A 185 6.46 12.84 -9.42
N GLU A 186 5.85 12.16 -8.47
CA GLU A 186 4.40 12.15 -8.31
C GLU A 186 3.97 12.77 -6.99
N ARG A 187 2.89 13.54 -7.04
CA ARG A 187 2.18 14.08 -5.88
C ARG A 187 0.73 13.63 -5.90
N ILE A 188 0.19 13.38 -4.72
CA ILE A 188 -1.25 13.21 -4.55
C ILE A 188 -1.89 14.54 -4.12
N VAL A 189 -3.02 14.86 -4.71
CA VAL A 189 -3.83 16.05 -4.40
C VAL A 189 -5.26 15.61 -4.15
N GLN A 190 -5.86 16.06 -3.05
CA GLN A 190 -7.23 15.72 -2.73
C GLN A 190 -8.17 16.27 -3.81
N ALA A 191 -8.98 15.41 -4.40
CA ALA A 191 -9.95 15.74 -5.44
C ALA A 191 -11.37 15.81 -4.86
N THR A 192 -11.74 14.85 -4.02
CA THR A 192 -13.03 14.84 -3.31
C THR A 192 -12.84 14.50 -1.84
N ARG A 193 -13.66 15.13 -0.99
CA ARG A 193 -13.70 14.85 0.45
C ARG A 193 -14.50 13.59 0.76
N ALA A 194 -14.22 12.99 1.91
CA ALA A 194 -15.01 11.86 2.38
C ALA A 194 -16.45 12.31 2.73
N PRO A 195 -17.49 11.50 2.39
CA PRO A 195 -18.88 11.82 2.71
C PRO A 195 -19.24 11.90 4.22
N GLY A 196 -18.42 11.33 5.11
CA GLY A 196 -18.66 11.19 6.54
C GLY A 196 -19.29 9.85 6.98
N GLU A 197 -19.25 8.82 6.14
CA GLU A 197 -19.84 7.50 6.40
C GLU A 197 -18.82 6.48 6.95
N PRO A 198 -19.24 5.43 7.68
CA PRO A 198 -18.31 4.39 8.14
C PRO A 198 -17.56 3.73 6.97
N PHE A 199 -16.24 3.57 7.13
CA PHE A 199 -15.33 3.02 6.11
C PHE A 199 -15.32 3.78 4.77
N ASP A 200 -15.72 5.04 4.77
CA ASP A 200 -15.64 5.88 3.61
C ASP A 200 -14.21 6.39 3.34
N HIS A 201 -14.08 7.02 2.17
CA HIS A 201 -12.86 7.64 1.70
C HIS A 201 -13.23 8.79 0.76
N GLY A 202 -12.34 9.76 0.66
CA GLY A 202 -12.34 10.74 -0.42
C GLY A 202 -11.68 10.16 -1.68
N THR A 203 -11.40 11.00 -2.66
CA THR A 203 -10.54 10.63 -3.80
C THR A 203 -9.43 11.64 -3.98
N PHE A 204 -8.34 11.18 -4.56
CA PHE A 204 -7.12 11.91 -4.83
C PHE A 204 -6.77 11.77 -6.30
N GLU A 205 -6.17 12.80 -6.86
CA GLU A 205 -5.50 12.74 -8.16
C GLU A 205 -4.01 12.54 -7.94
N CYS A 206 -3.38 11.74 -8.80
CA CYS A 206 -1.93 11.56 -8.81
C CYS A 206 -1.36 12.37 -9.98
N ILE A 207 -0.66 13.45 -9.65
CA ILE A 207 -0.07 14.38 -10.61
C ILE A 207 1.40 14.00 -10.80
N GLU A 208 1.77 13.67 -12.04
CA GLU A 208 3.17 13.54 -12.46
C GLU A 208 3.70 14.93 -12.83
N GLU A 209 4.83 15.32 -12.25
CA GLU A 209 5.47 16.61 -12.50
C GLU A 209 7.00 16.46 -12.60
N PRO A 210 7.70 17.41 -13.26
CA PRO A 210 9.15 17.44 -13.22
C PRO A 210 9.68 17.53 -11.79
N TRP A 211 10.78 16.85 -11.51
CA TRP A 211 11.47 17.00 -10.22
C TRP A 211 12.06 18.41 -10.14
N PRO A 212 11.84 19.16 -9.04
CA PRO A 212 12.50 20.45 -8.86
C PRO A 212 14.02 20.29 -8.87
N GLU A 213 14.71 21.00 -9.76
CA GLU A 213 16.17 20.83 -9.97
C GLU A 213 16.97 20.90 -8.65
N ALA A 214 16.58 21.83 -7.76
CA ALA A 214 17.20 22.01 -6.45
C ALA A 214 17.04 20.82 -5.49
N GLU A 215 15.97 20.02 -5.64
CA GLU A 215 15.66 18.87 -4.78
C GLU A 215 16.14 17.55 -5.40
N ARG A 216 16.35 17.51 -6.72
CA ARG A 216 16.64 16.27 -7.46
C ARG A 216 17.98 15.65 -7.06
N ALA A 217 19.00 16.49 -6.89
CA ALA A 217 20.32 16.03 -6.48
C ALA A 217 20.28 15.30 -5.13
N LEU A 218 19.51 15.83 -4.17
CA LEU A 218 19.31 15.21 -2.86
C LEU A 218 18.56 13.87 -2.99
N ALA A 219 17.54 13.81 -3.83
CA ALA A 219 16.79 12.58 -4.06
C ALA A 219 17.61 11.47 -4.69
N LEU A 220 18.48 11.82 -5.65
CA LEU A 220 19.42 10.87 -6.26
C LEU A 220 20.42 10.35 -5.22
N ALA A 221 21.00 11.24 -4.40
CA ALA A 221 21.92 10.86 -3.35
C ALA A 221 21.25 9.95 -2.30
N LEU A 222 20.00 10.23 -1.92
CA LEU A 222 19.20 9.39 -1.03
C LEU A 222 18.91 8.03 -1.66
N ALA A 223 18.51 7.97 -2.94
CA ALA A 223 18.21 6.72 -3.63
C ALA A 223 19.46 5.82 -3.75
N GLU A 224 20.63 6.41 -3.95
CA GLU A 224 21.91 5.70 -4.05
C GLU A 224 22.41 5.22 -2.68
N SER A 225 22.43 6.11 -1.68
CA SER A 225 23.01 5.81 -0.36
C SER A 225 22.05 5.12 0.61
N GLY A 226 20.74 5.34 0.41
CA GLY A 226 19.70 5.05 1.40
C GLY A 226 19.71 5.99 2.61
N GLU A 227 20.61 6.96 2.70
CA GLU A 227 20.76 7.83 3.88
C GLU A 227 20.25 9.25 3.63
N GLY A 228 19.68 9.87 4.67
CA GLY A 228 19.11 11.22 4.61
C GLY A 228 17.58 11.27 4.50
N PHE A 229 17.07 12.48 4.26
CA PHE A 229 15.64 12.82 4.12
C PHE A 229 15.50 13.90 3.03
N LEU A 230 14.41 13.91 2.26
CA LEU A 230 14.13 14.92 1.22
C LEU A 230 13.56 16.20 1.83
N LEU A 231 12.85 16.08 2.96
CA LEU A 231 12.45 17.24 3.76
C LEU A 231 13.63 17.62 4.67
N ALA A 232 14.32 18.70 4.31
CA ALA A 232 15.24 19.37 5.22
C ALA A 232 14.42 19.91 6.40
N THR A 233 14.51 19.25 7.56
CA THR A 233 14.15 19.85 8.85
C THR A 233 15.11 20.98 9.18
#